data_AF-A0A243RD05-F1
#
_entry.id   AF-A0A243RD05-F1
#
_cell.length_a   1.000
_cell.length_b   1.000
_cell.length_c   1.000
_cell.angle_alpha   90.00
_cell.angle_beta   90.00
_cell.angle_gamma   90.00
#
_symmetry.space_group_name_H-M   'P 1'
#
loop_
_entity.id
_entity.type
_entity.pdbx_description
1 polymer ?
#
loop_
_entity_poly.entity_id
_entity_poly.type
_entity_poly.pdbx_seq_one_letter_code
_entity_poly.pdbx_strand_id
1 'polypeptide(L)'
;ESSRPSGGGTGLLGLRAAVTSVGGEFEAGPHGEGFRVRAYVPEQQTAVGPARPARAPFTHARRRVAVGLGTAASAGVVLVGAAFSWYAYTEKHSVLEPAAYAKLRLGTPAAEVEHALPERDVNDPPDDRAPAPPEGADCRYYRASGELFVSVDHFRLCFDAGRLVAKDVVPRIGLSGEGREEYEEFSQ
;
A
#
# COMPACT_ATOMS: atom_id res chain seq x y z
N GLU A 1 38.44 29.73 -20.50
CA GLU A 1 37.51 29.22 -19.47
C GLU A 1 38.19 29.03 -18.12
N SER A 2 37.71 29.70 -17.06
CA SER A 2 38.06 29.34 -15.68
C SER A 2 36.79 28.85 -15.00
N SER A 3 36.77 27.56 -14.64
CA SER A 3 35.63 26.89 -14.01
C SER A 3 35.28 27.54 -12.68
N ARG A 4 34.04 28.00 -12.51
CA ARG A 4 33.54 28.48 -11.22
C ARG A 4 33.48 27.29 -10.26
N PRO A 5 34.12 27.33 -9.07
CA PRO A 5 33.88 26.31 -8.07
C PRO A 5 32.44 26.43 -7.57
N SER A 6 31.64 25.39 -7.79
CA SER A 6 30.33 25.22 -7.17
C SER A 6 30.52 24.87 -5.69
N GLY A 7 30.95 25.85 -4.89
CA GLY A 7 31.04 25.71 -3.44
C GLY A 7 29.68 26.00 -2.83
N GLY A 8 28.99 24.97 -2.31
CA GLY A 8 27.85 25.17 -1.43
C GLY A 8 28.30 26.09 -0.29
N GLY A 9 27.69 27.28 -0.18
CA GLY A 9 28.13 28.41 0.65
C GLY A 9 28.12 28.18 2.18
N THR A 10 28.31 26.94 2.62
CA THR A 10 28.27 26.48 4.01
C THR A 10 29.66 26.28 4.62
N GLY A 11 30.75 26.36 3.83
CA GLY A 11 32.12 26.11 4.31
C GLY A 11 32.55 26.98 5.50
N LEU A 12 32.24 28.28 5.47
CA LEU A 12 32.59 29.19 6.57
C LEU A 12 31.73 28.97 7.83
N LEU A 13 30.50 28.47 7.67
CA LEU A 13 29.65 28.10 8.80
C LEU A 13 30.18 26.83 9.48
N GLY A 14 30.61 25.85 8.70
CA GLY A 14 31.26 24.64 9.21
C GLY A 14 32.57 24.95 9.94
N LEU A 15 33.39 25.82 9.36
CA LEU A 15 34.66 26.22 9.96
C LEU A 15 34.46 27.01 11.28
N ARG A 16 33.49 27.92 11.32
CA ARG A 16 33.10 28.62 12.57
C ARG A 16 32.68 27.64 13.67
N ALA A 17 31.87 26.64 13.32
CA ALA A 17 31.41 25.63 14.28
C ALA A 17 32.58 24.79 14.81
N ALA A 18 33.51 24.37 13.94
CA ALA A 18 34.68 23.61 14.34
C ALA A 18 35.61 24.39 15.29
N VAL A 19 35.93 25.65 14.94
CA VAL A 19 36.82 26.50 15.76
C VAL A 19 36.20 26.82 17.12
N THR A 20 34.91 27.17 17.17
CA THR A 20 34.23 27.45 18.44
C THR A 20 34.03 26.20 19.30
N SER A 21 33.92 25.00 18.70
CA SER A 21 33.79 23.74 19.45
C SER A 21 35.01 23.39 20.31
N VAL A 22 36.20 23.85 19.90
CA VAL A 22 37.46 23.68 20.64
C VAL A 22 37.79 24.88 21.53
N GLY A 23 36.84 25.79 21.75
CA GLY A 23 37.03 27.02 22.53
C GLY A 23 37.80 28.12 21.80
N GLY A 24 37.96 28.01 20.48
CA GLY A 24 38.60 29.02 19.64
C GLY A 24 37.65 30.13 19.18
N GLU A 25 38.23 31.17 18.56
CA GLU A 25 37.49 32.33 18.03
C GLU A 25 37.54 32.35 16.50
N PHE A 26 36.42 32.69 15.87
CA PHE A 26 36.32 32.72 14.40
C PHE A 26 35.59 33.96 13.89
N GLU A 27 36.25 34.71 13.01
CA GLU A 27 35.71 35.88 12.33
C GLU A 27 35.85 35.71 10.81
N ALA A 28 34.78 36.02 10.08
CA ALA A 28 34.81 36.09 8.63
C ALA A 28 33.96 37.28 8.17
N GLY A 29 34.52 38.15 7.35
CA GLY A 29 33.85 39.36 6.87
C GLY A 29 34.63 40.12 5.79
N PRO A 30 34.02 41.16 5.20
CA PRO A 30 34.71 42.04 4.26
C PRO A 30 35.87 42.77 4.95
N HIS A 31 36.97 42.96 4.21
CA HIS A 31 38.14 43.68 4.68
C HIS A 31 38.89 44.34 3.52
N GLY A 32 38.91 45.68 3.50
CA GLY A 32 39.40 46.45 2.36
C GLY A 32 38.62 46.09 1.10
N GLU A 33 39.34 45.87 -0.01
CA GLU A 33 38.77 45.47 -1.31
C GLU A 33 38.43 43.96 -1.40
N GLY A 34 38.50 43.22 -0.29
CA GLY A 34 38.33 41.76 -0.29
C GLY A 34 37.64 41.21 0.95
N PHE A 35 37.87 39.93 1.23
CA PHE A 35 37.35 39.24 2.42
C PHE A 35 38.51 38.75 3.27
N ARG A 36 38.33 38.77 4.59
CA ARG A 36 39.27 38.20 5.55
C ARG A 36 38.57 37.17 6.41
N VAL A 37 39.28 36.08 6.65
CA VAL A 37 38.92 35.05 7.62
C VAL A 37 40.03 34.97 8.66
N ARG A 38 39.66 35.02 9.94
CA ARG A 38 40.55 34.86 11.09
C ARG A 38 40.02 33.73 11.96
N ALA A 39 40.89 32.81 12.32
CA ALA A 39 40.60 31.74 13.25
C ALA A 39 41.73 31.68 14.28
N TYR A 40 41.36 31.73 15.56
CA TYR A 40 42.25 31.45 16.66
C TYR A 40 41.89 30.08 17.25
N VAL A 41 42.86 29.17 17.27
CA VAL A 41 42.70 27.83 17.82
C VAL A 41 43.68 27.68 18.97
N PRO A 42 43.21 27.48 20.22
CA PRO A 42 44.09 27.33 21.37
C PRO A 42 44.86 25.99 21.31
N GLU A 43 46.13 25.99 21.73
CA GLU A 43 46.98 24.78 21.74
C GLU A 43 46.49 23.72 22.75
N GLN A 44 45.90 24.18 23.85
CA GLN A 44 45.22 23.33 24.82
C GLN A 44 43.73 23.61 24.75
N GLN A 45 42.94 22.54 24.58
CA GLN A 45 41.49 22.63 24.69
C GLN A 45 41.17 23.13 26.10
N THR A 46 40.86 24.42 26.21
CA THR A 46 40.36 24.95 27.46
C THR A 46 39.00 24.30 27.63
N ALA A 47 38.79 23.57 28.72
CA ALA A 47 37.48 23.00 29.04
C ALA A 47 36.51 24.17 29.27
N VAL A 48 35.96 24.71 28.18
CA VAL A 48 34.88 25.66 28.22
C VAL A 48 33.72 24.87 28.82
N GLY A 49 33.34 25.22 30.06
CA GLY A 49 32.17 24.66 30.73
C GLY A 49 30.97 24.67 29.77
N PRO A 50 30.03 23.73 29.92
CA PRO A 50 29.12 23.29 28.85
C PRO A 50 28.61 24.49 28.07
N ALA A 51 29.14 24.65 26.85
CA ALA A 51 28.74 25.72 25.96
C ALA A 51 27.22 25.67 25.88
N ARG A 52 26.55 26.74 26.32
CA ARG A 52 25.10 26.89 26.19
C ARG A 52 24.82 26.58 24.72
N PRO A 53 24.06 25.51 24.39
CA PRO A 53 24.01 25.03 23.02
C PRO A 53 23.57 26.19 22.17
N ALA A 54 24.48 26.69 21.31
CA ALA A 54 24.14 27.69 20.33
C ALA A 54 22.90 27.13 19.65
N ARG A 55 21.75 27.82 19.80
CA ARG A 55 20.46 27.30 19.33
C ARG A 55 20.66 26.89 17.88
N ALA A 56 20.82 25.59 17.66
CA ALA A 56 21.32 25.13 16.38
C ALA A 56 20.24 25.54 15.37
N PRO A 57 20.56 26.38 14.37
CA PRO A 57 19.58 26.86 13.40
C PRO A 57 18.92 25.69 12.64
N PHE A 58 19.53 24.51 12.73
CA PHE A 58 19.06 23.25 12.18
C PHE A 58 17.94 22.56 12.98
N THR A 59 17.61 22.97 14.20
CA THR A 59 16.50 22.34 14.97
C THR A 59 15.14 22.63 14.34
N HIS A 60 14.91 23.86 13.89
CA HIS A 60 13.69 24.23 13.15
C HIS A 60 13.65 23.58 11.77
N ALA A 61 14.78 23.47 11.06
CA ALA A 61 14.87 22.77 9.78
C ALA A 61 14.60 21.26 9.95
N ARG A 62 15.23 20.61 10.93
CA ARG A 62 15.00 19.19 11.28
C ARG A 62 13.56 18.94 11.70
N ARG A 63 12.94 19.84 12.48
CA ARG A 63 11.54 19.71 12.90
C ARG A 63 10.58 19.84 11.71
N ARG A 64 10.83 20.76 10.78
CA ARG A 64 10.01 20.89 9.56
C ARG A 64 10.13 19.66 8.65
N VAL A 65 11.34 19.11 8.49
CA VAL A 65 11.56 17.87 7.72
C VAL A 65 10.91 16.68 8.41
N ALA A 66 11.06 16.54 9.73
CA ALA A 66 10.43 15.47 10.49
C ALA A 66 8.90 15.53 10.46
N VAL A 67 8.31 16.73 10.55
CA VAL A 67 6.86 16.92 10.41
C VAL A 67 6.41 16.58 9.00
N GLY A 68 7.12 17.03 7.95
CA GLY A 68 6.77 16.71 6.56
C GLY A 68 6.86 15.22 6.25
N LEU A 69 7.90 14.54 6.72
CA LEU A 69 8.04 13.08 6.63
C LEU A 69 6.94 12.36 7.42
N GLY A 70 6.62 12.85 8.62
CA GLY A 70 5.53 12.34 9.44
C GLY A 70 4.18 12.43 8.72
N THR A 71 3.84 13.60 8.16
CA THR A 71 2.58 13.79 7.44
C THR A 71 2.49 12.93 6.18
N ALA A 72 3.58 12.80 5.42
CA ALA A 72 3.62 11.96 4.23
C ALA A 72 3.44 10.47 4.60
N ALA A 73 4.11 10.01 5.67
CA ALA A 73 3.96 8.65 6.18
C ALA A 73 2.52 8.39 6.66
N SER A 74 1.92 9.32 7.41
CA SER A 74 0.53 9.20 7.87
C SER A 74 -0.45 9.13 6.70
N ALA A 75 -0.29 9.97 5.69
CA ALA A 75 -1.12 9.93 4.49
C ALA A 75 -0.98 8.58 3.76
N GLY A 76 0.25 8.06 3.63
CA GLY A 76 0.50 6.74 3.07
C GLY A 76 -0.21 5.62 3.83
N VAL A 77 -0.11 5.62 5.17
CA VAL A 77 -0.78 4.62 6.03
C VAL A 77 -2.30 4.70 5.88
N VAL A 78 -2.89 5.90 5.86
CA VAL A 78 -4.34 6.07 5.67
C VAL A 78 -4.78 5.56 4.30
N LEU A 79 -4.04 5.87 3.23
CA LEU A 79 -4.39 5.41 1.88
C LEU A 79 -4.30 3.89 1.75
N VAL A 80 -3.23 3.27 2.26
CA VAL A 80 -3.07 1.81 2.23
C VAL A 80 -4.14 1.13 3.09
N GLY A 81 -4.41 1.67 4.28
CA GLY A 81 -5.48 1.17 5.15
C GLY A 81 -6.84 1.25 4.48
N ALA A 82 -7.17 2.39 3.86
CA ALA A 82 -8.44 2.57 3.15
C ALA A 82 -8.57 1.62 1.95
N ALA A 83 -7.51 1.46 1.14
CA ALA A 83 -7.50 0.53 0.02
C ALA A 83 -7.67 -0.92 0.48
N PHE A 84 -6.99 -1.31 1.57
CA PHE A 84 -7.12 -2.65 2.17
C PHE A 84 -8.53 -2.88 2.72
N SER A 85 -9.09 -1.92 3.47
CA SER A 85 -10.45 -2.01 3.99
C SER A 85 -11.48 -2.10 2.87
N TRP A 86 -11.31 -1.31 1.81
CA TRP A 86 -12.15 -1.36 0.62
C TRP A 86 -12.07 -2.73 -0.09
N TYR A 87 -10.85 -3.25 -0.26
CA TYR A 87 -10.62 -4.58 -0.82
C TYR A 87 -11.28 -5.67 0.02
N ALA A 88 -11.01 -5.68 1.33
CA ALA A 88 -11.61 -6.65 2.25
C ALA A 88 -13.15 -6.57 2.25
N TYR A 89 -13.73 -5.37 2.20
CA TYR A 89 -15.16 -5.17 2.10
C TYR A 89 -15.73 -5.76 0.80
N THR A 90 -15.16 -5.39 -0.34
CA THR A 90 -15.61 -5.86 -1.66
C THR A 90 -15.57 -7.39 -1.74
N GLU A 91 -14.47 -7.97 -1.26
CA GLU A 91 -14.24 -9.41 -1.35
C GLU A 91 -15.18 -10.21 -0.44
N LYS A 92 -15.51 -9.68 0.75
CA LYS A 92 -16.47 -10.30 1.68
C LYS A 92 -17.91 -10.21 1.17
N HIS A 93 -18.26 -9.13 0.47
CA HIS A 93 -19.60 -8.93 -0.08
C HIS A 93 -19.86 -9.67 -1.40
N SER A 94 -18.89 -10.41 -1.91
CA SER A 94 -19.04 -11.32 -3.06
C SER A 94 -18.93 -12.80 -2.68
N VAL A 95 -18.98 -13.13 -1.38
CA VAL A 95 -18.90 -14.51 -0.89
C VAL A 95 -20.29 -15.15 -0.89
N LEU A 96 -20.46 -16.17 -1.73
CA LEU A 96 -21.60 -17.08 -1.63
C LEU A 96 -21.18 -18.26 -0.75
N GLU A 97 -21.78 -18.39 0.43
CA GLU A 97 -21.44 -19.49 1.34
C GLU A 97 -21.71 -20.85 0.68
N PRO A 98 -20.82 -21.85 0.85
CA PRO A 98 -21.00 -23.18 0.24
C PRO A 98 -22.34 -23.84 0.59
N ALA A 99 -22.83 -23.64 1.81
CA ALA A 99 -24.12 -24.15 2.26
C ALA A 99 -25.31 -23.45 1.57
N ALA A 100 -25.18 -22.18 1.18
CA ALA A 100 -26.17 -21.47 0.38
C ALA A 100 -26.14 -21.95 -1.08
N TYR A 101 -24.94 -22.10 -1.65
CA TYR A 101 -24.75 -22.67 -2.98
C TYR A 101 -25.33 -24.09 -3.12
N ALA A 102 -25.14 -24.95 -2.13
CA ALA A 102 -25.68 -26.30 -2.12
C ALA A 102 -27.22 -26.34 -2.19
N LYS A 103 -27.90 -25.32 -1.64
CA LYS A 103 -29.37 -25.22 -1.66
C LYS A 103 -29.93 -24.75 -3.00
N LEU A 104 -29.10 -24.15 -3.86
CA LEU A 104 -29.52 -23.69 -5.18
C LEU A 104 -29.81 -24.87 -6.10
N ARG A 105 -30.97 -24.82 -6.76
CA ARG A 105 -31.44 -25.86 -7.68
C ARG A 105 -31.60 -25.29 -9.09
N LEU A 106 -31.28 -26.12 -10.08
CA LEU A 106 -31.54 -25.78 -11.48
C LEU A 106 -33.05 -25.61 -11.71
N GLY A 107 -33.41 -24.68 -12.57
CA GLY A 107 -34.78 -24.29 -12.89
C GLY A 107 -35.41 -23.29 -11.92
N THR A 108 -34.80 -23.02 -10.76
CA THR A 108 -35.29 -22.02 -9.80
C THR A 108 -35.33 -20.63 -10.46
N PRO A 109 -36.41 -19.84 -10.29
CA PRO A 109 -36.48 -18.47 -10.79
C PRO A 109 -35.34 -17.60 -10.25
N ALA A 110 -34.76 -16.75 -11.10
CA ALA A 110 -33.68 -15.84 -10.74
C ALA A 110 -34.04 -14.96 -9.55
N ALA A 111 -35.28 -14.46 -9.49
CA ALA A 111 -35.76 -13.66 -8.37
C ALA A 111 -35.71 -14.39 -7.02
N GLU A 112 -35.92 -15.70 -6.98
CA GLU A 112 -35.84 -16.49 -5.75
C GLU A 112 -34.37 -16.79 -5.39
N VAL A 113 -33.53 -17.05 -6.39
CA VAL A 113 -32.08 -17.24 -6.20
C VAL A 113 -31.43 -15.95 -5.69
N GLU A 114 -31.78 -14.80 -6.26
CA GLU A 114 -31.22 -13.47 -5.92
C GLU A 114 -31.37 -13.10 -4.44
N HIS A 115 -32.38 -13.62 -3.73
CA HIS A 115 -32.53 -13.39 -2.28
C HIS A 115 -31.43 -14.07 -1.45
N ALA A 116 -30.84 -15.14 -1.97
CA ALA A 116 -29.75 -15.87 -1.34
C ALA A 116 -28.37 -15.44 -1.87
N LEU A 117 -28.33 -14.65 -2.94
CA LEU A 117 -27.08 -14.19 -3.54
C LEU A 117 -26.57 -12.92 -2.85
N PRO A 118 -25.25 -12.77 -2.75
CA PRO A 118 -24.66 -11.49 -2.34
C PRO A 118 -25.03 -10.37 -3.32
N GLU A 119 -25.05 -9.13 -2.83
CA GLU A 119 -25.39 -7.93 -3.61
C GLU A 119 -24.41 -7.66 -4.77
N ARG A 120 -23.22 -8.26 -4.74
CA ARG A 120 -22.14 -8.02 -5.71
C ARG A 120 -21.55 -9.32 -6.23
N ASP A 121 -21.51 -9.45 -7.55
CA ASP A 121 -20.72 -10.44 -8.26
C ASP A 121 -19.23 -10.02 -8.35
N VAL A 122 -18.38 -10.99 -8.69
CA VAL A 122 -16.94 -10.77 -8.86
C VAL A 122 -16.69 -9.97 -10.14
N ASN A 123 -16.05 -8.80 -10.00
CA ASN A 123 -15.78 -7.88 -11.11
C ASN A 123 -14.79 -8.42 -12.17
N ASP A 124 -13.88 -9.32 -11.77
CA ASP A 124 -12.84 -9.90 -12.65
C ASP A 124 -12.76 -11.41 -12.39
N PRO A 125 -13.73 -12.18 -12.90
CA PRO A 125 -13.83 -13.61 -12.61
C PRO A 125 -12.83 -14.42 -13.43
N PRO A 126 -12.38 -15.59 -12.92
CA PRO A 126 -11.50 -16.49 -13.68
C PRO A 126 -12.29 -17.30 -14.70
N ASP A 127 -12.76 -16.65 -15.76
CA ASP A 127 -13.57 -17.25 -16.83
C ASP A 127 -12.78 -18.25 -17.69
N ASP A 128 -11.47 -18.06 -17.82
CA ASP A 128 -10.52 -18.90 -18.52
C ASP A 128 -10.52 -20.38 -18.09
N ARG A 129 -10.88 -20.63 -16.82
CA ARG A 129 -10.93 -21.96 -16.20
C ARG A 129 -12.35 -22.48 -16.02
N ALA A 130 -13.36 -21.67 -16.34
CA ALA A 130 -14.74 -22.09 -16.26
C ALA A 130 -15.09 -23.00 -17.46
N PRO A 131 -16.02 -23.96 -17.31
CA PRO A 131 -16.56 -24.71 -18.44
C PRO A 131 -17.16 -23.76 -19.50
N ALA A 132 -17.35 -24.20 -20.75
CA ALA A 132 -18.04 -23.35 -21.72
C ALA A 132 -19.44 -22.96 -21.20
N PRO A 133 -19.86 -21.68 -21.25
CA PRO A 133 -21.18 -21.28 -20.81
C PRO A 133 -22.26 -21.84 -21.75
N PRO A 134 -23.46 -22.14 -21.24
CA PRO A 134 -24.61 -22.44 -22.11
C PRO A 134 -24.90 -21.29 -23.08
N GLU A 135 -25.29 -21.61 -24.31
CA GLU A 135 -25.59 -20.58 -25.32
C GLU A 135 -26.71 -19.65 -24.84
N GLY A 136 -26.46 -18.34 -24.88
CA GLY A 136 -27.45 -17.32 -24.50
C GLY A 136 -27.64 -17.10 -23.00
N ALA A 137 -26.94 -17.83 -22.14
CA ALA A 137 -27.04 -17.66 -20.69
C ALA A 137 -26.20 -16.49 -20.16
N ASP A 138 -26.74 -15.76 -19.19
CA ASP A 138 -26.04 -14.73 -18.41
C ASP A 138 -25.40 -15.37 -17.16
N CYS A 139 -24.07 -15.39 -17.09
CA CYS A 139 -23.32 -16.05 -16.03
C CYS A 139 -22.75 -15.05 -15.02
N ARG A 140 -23.09 -15.25 -13.74
CA ARG A 140 -22.59 -14.47 -12.61
C ARG A 140 -21.62 -15.30 -11.76
N TYR A 141 -20.61 -14.66 -11.20
CA TYR A 141 -19.55 -15.33 -10.43
C TYR A 141 -19.50 -14.83 -8.99
N TYR A 142 -19.32 -15.76 -8.05
CA TYR A 142 -19.22 -15.48 -6.61
C TYR A 142 -18.04 -16.24 -6.02
N ARG A 143 -17.40 -15.71 -4.98
CA ARG A 143 -16.31 -16.40 -4.28
C ARG A 143 -16.88 -17.46 -3.35
N ALA A 144 -16.23 -18.61 -3.27
CA ALA A 144 -16.63 -19.67 -2.33
C ALA A 144 -16.18 -19.40 -0.88
N SER A 145 -15.16 -18.55 -0.68
CA SER A 145 -14.68 -18.16 0.65
C SER A 145 -14.32 -16.68 0.71
N GLY A 146 -14.32 -16.13 1.92
CA GLY A 146 -13.90 -14.76 2.20
C GLY A 146 -12.42 -14.62 2.56
N GLU A 147 -11.59 -15.60 2.20
CA GLU A 147 -10.14 -15.53 2.43
C GLU A 147 -9.52 -14.49 1.49
N LEU A 148 -8.56 -13.71 2.00
CA LEU A 148 -7.91 -12.63 1.26
C LEU A 148 -6.50 -13.07 0.84
N PHE A 149 -6.01 -12.54 -0.29
CA PHE A 149 -4.64 -12.77 -0.80
C PHE A 149 -4.30 -14.22 -1.18
N VAL A 150 -5.30 -15.10 -1.22
CA VAL A 150 -5.17 -16.48 -1.68
C VAL A 150 -6.10 -16.70 -2.85
N SER A 151 -5.73 -17.57 -3.79
CA SER A 151 -6.67 -18.03 -4.80
C SER A 151 -7.72 -18.89 -4.12
N VAL A 152 -9.00 -18.65 -4.39
CA VAL A 152 -10.14 -19.41 -3.87
C VAL A 152 -10.96 -19.97 -5.02
N ASP A 153 -11.77 -20.98 -4.75
CA ASP A 153 -12.75 -21.47 -5.72
C ASP A 153 -13.85 -20.41 -5.92
N HIS A 154 -14.44 -20.41 -7.12
CA HIS A 154 -15.54 -19.52 -7.47
C HIS A 154 -16.76 -20.34 -7.88
N PHE A 155 -17.94 -19.90 -7.46
CA PHE A 155 -19.20 -20.44 -7.93
C PHE A 155 -19.68 -19.63 -9.13
N ARG A 156 -19.95 -20.32 -10.23
CA ARG A 156 -20.60 -19.74 -11.40
C ARG A 156 -22.07 -20.13 -11.41
N LEU A 157 -22.94 -19.15 -11.61
CA LEU A 157 -24.38 -19.33 -11.76
C LEU A 157 -24.81 -18.73 -13.10
N CYS A 158 -25.30 -19.55 -14.01
CA CYS A 158 -25.75 -19.11 -15.32
C CYS A 158 -27.28 -19.13 -15.39
N PHE A 159 -27.85 -18.02 -15.85
CA PHE A 159 -29.28 -17.82 -15.97
C PHE A 159 -29.69 -17.68 -17.42
N ASP A 160 -30.76 -18.36 -17.80
CA ASP A 160 -31.43 -18.17 -19.08
C ASP A 160 -32.93 -18.01 -18.85
N ALA A 161 -33.57 -17.11 -19.59
CA ALA A 161 -34.97 -16.74 -19.43
C ALA A 161 -35.41 -16.50 -17.97
N GLY A 162 -34.51 -15.95 -17.14
CA GLY A 162 -34.76 -15.68 -15.72
C GLY A 162 -34.82 -16.93 -14.83
N ARG A 163 -34.18 -18.04 -15.22
CA ARG A 163 -34.05 -19.26 -14.42
C ARG A 163 -32.61 -19.74 -14.37
N LEU A 164 -32.23 -20.35 -13.25
CA LEU A 164 -30.90 -20.95 -13.11
C LEU A 164 -30.78 -22.19 -14.00
N VAL A 165 -29.96 -22.13 -15.05
CA VAL A 165 -29.79 -23.24 -16.01
C VAL A 165 -28.51 -24.03 -15.82
N ALA A 166 -27.48 -23.41 -15.24
CA ALA A 166 -26.25 -24.09 -14.86
C ALA A 166 -25.69 -23.51 -13.56
N LYS A 167 -25.06 -24.37 -12.75
CA LYS A 167 -24.21 -23.98 -11.64
C LYS A 167 -22.93 -24.79 -11.68
N ASP A 168 -21.79 -24.12 -11.59
CA ASP A 168 -20.46 -24.76 -11.69
C ASP A 168 -19.53 -24.26 -10.60
N VAL A 169 -18.56 -25.11 -10.24
CA VAL A 169 -17.41 -24.72 -9.42
C VAL A 169 -16.23 -24.46 -10.35
N VAL A 170 -15.72 -23.24 -10.33
CA VAL A 170 -14.49 -22.85 -11.02
C VAL A 170 -13.36 -22.97 -10.01
N PRO A 171 -12.42 -23.92 -10.22
CA PRO A 171 -11.39 -24.21 -9.23
C PRO A 171 -10.46 -23.02 -9.01
N ARG A 172 -9.73 -23.01 -7.89
CA ARG A 172 -8.61 -22.11 -7.60
C ARG A 172 -7.35 -22.46 -8.41
N ILE A 173 -6.42 -21.52 -8.50
CA ILE A 173 -5.12 -21.74 -9.16
C ILE A 173 -4.31 -22.71 -8.29
N GLY A 174 -3.80 -23.79 -8.90
CA GLY A 174 -2.94 -24.78 -8.24
C GLY A 174 -3.58 -26.15 -7.97
N LEU A 175 -4.90 -26.30 -8.15
CA LEU A 175 -5.57 -27.61 -8.16
C LEU A 175 -5.93 -27.99 -9.61
N SER A 176 -4.98 -28.63 -10.29
CA SER A 176 -5.22 -29.30 -11.57
C SER A 176 -5.24 -30.81 -11.35
N GLY A 177 -6.33 -31.36 -10.81
CA GLY A 177 -6.57 -32.82 -10.87
C GLY A 177 -7.26 -33.44 -9.66
N GLU A 178 -6.82 -33.16 -8.43
CA GLU A 178 -7.16 -34.01 -7.26
C GLU A 178 -8.36 -33.53 -6.42
N GLY A 179 -8.80 -32.27 -6.57
CA GLY A 179 -9.94 -31.73 -5.80
C GLY A 179 -11.31 -31.94 -6.47
N ARG A 180 -11.38 -32.57 -7.65
CA ARG A 180 -12.62 -32.72 -8.42
C ARG A 180 -13.61 -33.71 -7.79
N GLU A 181 -13.09 -34.72 -7.07
CA GLU A 181 -13.88 -35.83 -6.54
C GLU A 181 -14.68 -35.45 -5.28
N GLU A 182 -14.17 -34.57 -4.42
CA GLU A 182 -14.85 -34.18 -3.17
C GLU A 182 -16.07 -33.25 -3.42
N TYR A 183 -16.10 -32.55 -4.55
CA TYR A 183 -17.18 -31.59 -4.87
C TYR A 183 -18.26 -32.12 -5.83
N GLU A 184 -17.99 -33.18 -6.60
CA GLU A 184 -19.04 -33.86 -7.38
C GLU A 184 -20.15 -34.39 -6.46
N GLU A 185 -19.84 -34.75 -5.22
CA GLU A 185 -20.80 -35.16 -4.18
C GLU A 185 -21.77 -34.04 -3.77
N PHE A 186 -21.37 -32.76 -3.86
CA PHE A 186 -22.21 -31.60 -3.52
C PHE A 186 -22.99 -31.03 -4.72
N SER A 187 -22.73 -31.53 -5.92
CA SER A 187 -23.31 -31.05 -7.17
C SER A 187 -24.57 -31.82 -7.63
N GLN A 188 -24.91 -32.93 -6.95
CA GLN A 188 -26.13 -33.70 -7.17
C GLN A 188 -27.36 -33.13 -6.44
#